data_AF-A0A3C1UA46-F1
#
_entry.id   AF-A0A3C1UA46-F1
#
_cell.length_a   1.000
_cell.length_b   1.000
_cell.length_c   1.000
_cell.angle_alpha   90.00
_cell.angle_beta   90.00
_cell.angle_gamma   90.00
#
_symmetry.space_group_name_H-M   'P 1'
#
loop_
_entity.id
_entity.type
_entity.pdbx_description
1 polymer ?
#
loop_
_entity_poly.entity_id
_entity_poly.type
_entity_poly.pdbx_seq_one_letter_code
_entity_poly.pdbx_strand_id
1 'polypeptide(L)'
;MSKSRDSSFSYNDVNVNVKSIVEPNICPICKHAISPVLISISINSATEATAFYFCTACKKSFISLFTYIKNTSTGYNHFTQYTGHAPQSFSARKFDKVISDLSARFSITYNQALHAESIGLFEVAGPGYRKSLEILVKDYAIIKHPEDKIKITGTNYTLSQCINDYIKDNRIKSPSIAATWLGNDATHYTKKHEDKELSDLKHFIDTVVYFIQYDLSADSASDFVEKK
;
A
#
# COMPACT_ATOMS: atom_id res chain seq x y z
N MET A 1 20.38 9.94 -17.27
CA MET A 1 20.57 10.27 -18.71
C MET A 1 19.32 9.84 -19.46
N SER A 2 18.43 10.78 -19.79
CA SER A 2 17.24 10.53 -20.60
C SER A 2 17.65 10.28 -22.05
N LYS A 3 17.31 9.12 -22.61
CA LYS A 3 17.44 8.89 -24.05
C LYS A 3 16.26 9.55 -24.75
N SER A 4 16.47 10.71 -25.38
CA SER A 4 15.50 11.27 -26.32
C SER A 4 15.61 10.53 -27.65
N ARG A 5 14.57 9.79 -28.02
CA ARG A 5 14.41 9.28 -29.39
C ARG A 5 13.54 10.28 -30.15
N ASP A 6 14.07 10.85 -31.23
CA ASP A 6 13.26 11.55 -32.22
C ASP A 6 12.47 10.48 -33.00
N SER A 7 11.16 10.44 -32.80
CA SER A 7 10.27 9.49 -33.47
C SER A 7 8.96 10.18 -33.78
N SER A 8 8.67 10.36 -35.07
CA SER A 8 7.38 10.84 -35.57
C SER A 8 6.38 9.69 -35.56
N PHE A 9 5.28 9.83 -34.81
CA PHE A 9 4.18 8.87 -34.80
C PHE A 9 2.93 9.51 -35.38
N SER A 10 2.36 8.93 -36.44
CA SER A 10 1.11 9.37 -37.04
C SER A 10 -0.03 8.44 -36.62
N TYR A 11 -1.05 8.96 -35.92
CA TYR A 11 -2.34 8.28 -35.83
C TYR A 11 -3.48 9.29 -35.64
N ASN A 12 -4.46 9.23 -36.54
CA ASN A 12 -5.73 10.00 -36.61
C ASN A 12 -5.61 11.54 -36.64
N ASP A 13 -5.49 12.12 -37.84
CA ASP A 13 -5.71 13.54 -38.22
C ASP A 13 -5.06 14.65 -37.37
N VAL A 14 -4.18 14.30 -36.43
CA VAL A 14 -3.29 15.22 -35.72
C VAL A 14 -1.90 14.62 -35.77
N ASN A 15 -1.02 15.16 -36.61
CA ASN A 15 0.40 14.81 -36.58
C ASN A 15 0.98 15.22 -35.22
N VAL A 16 1.12 14.26 -34.30
CA VAL A 16 1.73 14.49 -32.99
C VAL A 16 3.24 14.44 -33.16
N ASN A 17 3.84 15.59 -33.45
CA ASN A 17 5.28 15.72 -33.53
C ASN A 17 5.90 15.71 -32.12
N VAL A 18 6.31 14.52 -31.66
CA VAL A 18 6.98 14.33 -30.37
C VAL A 18 8.48 14.50 -30.54
N LYS A 19 9.06 15.54 -29.92
CA LYS A 19 10.52 15.76 -29.93
C LYS A 19 11.23 14.94 -28.86
N SER A 20 10.62 14.77 -27.70
CA SER A 20 11.20 14.00 -26.60
C SER A 20 10.13 13.54 -25.64
N ILE A 21 10.19 12.26 -25.26
CA ILE A 21 9.40 11.66 -24.19
C ILE A 21 10.34 11.10 -23.13
N VAL A 22 10.05 11.36 -21.86
CA VAL A 22 10.74 10.69 -20.76
C VAL A 22 10.08 9.33 -20.57
N GLU A 23 10.73 8.27 -21.06
CA GLU A 23 10.20 6.91 -20.94
C GLU A 23 10.28 6.41 -19.48
N PRO A 24 9.28 5.63 -19.04
CA PRO A 24 9.32 5.01 -17.73
C PRO A 24 10.41 3.93 -17.68
N ASN A 25 11.25 4.00 -16.64
CA ASN A 25 12.35 3.08 -16.42
C ASN A 25 12.01 1.91 -15.49
N ILE A 26 10.81 1.91 -14.89
CA ILE A 26 10.28 0.83 -14.04
C ILE A 26 8.89 0.45 -14.52
N CYS A 27 8.61 -0.84 -14.68
CA CYS A 27 7.30 -1.32 -15.11
C CYS A 27 6.28 -1.14 -13.97
N PRO A 28 5.12 -0.49 -14.20
CA PRO A 28 4.10 -0.34 -13.16
C PRO A 28 3.43 -1.66 -12.76
N ILE A 29 3.57 -2.70 -13.58
CA ILE A 29 2.94 -4.03 -13.39
C ILE A 29 3.89 -5.04 -12.76
N CYS A 30 5.15 -5.15 -13.21
CA CYS A 30 6.08 -6.13 -12.63
C CYS A 30 7.16 -5.51 -11.74
N LYS A 31 7.20 -4.19 -11.60
CA LYS A 31 8.16 -3.42 -10.80
C LYS A 31 9.64 -3.64 -11.14
N HIS A 32 9.95 -4.32 -12.25
CA HIS A 32 11.32 -4.46 -12.76
C HIS A 32 11.76 -3.22 -13.51
N ALA A 33 13.07 -2.98 -13.53
CA ALA A 33 13.67 -1.99 -14.44
C ALA A 33 13.43 -2.41 -15.90
N ILE A 34 13.05 -1.46 -16.76
CA ILE A 34 12.68 -1.72 -18.15
C ILE A 34 13.20 -0.64 -19.11
N SER A 35 13.34 -1.03 -20.37
CA SER A 35 13.26 -0.13 -21.52
C SER A 35 12.00 -0.57 -22.28
N PRO A 36 10.85 0.09 -22.08
CA PRO A 36 9.60 -0.32 -22.70
C PRO A 36 9.63 -0.10 -24.21
N VAL A 37 8.79 -0.84 -24.93
CA VAL A 37 8.50 -0.55 -26.34
C VAL A 37 7.33 0.41 -26.39
N LEU A 38 7.53 1.61 -26.92
CA LEU A 38 6.46 2.56 -27.21
C LEU A 38 5.62 2.04 -28.39
N ILE A 39 4.33 1.79 -28.17
CA ILE A 39 3.40 1.32 -29.20
C ILE A 39 2.73 2.51 -29.87
N SER A 40 2.17 3.43 -29.08
CA SER A 40 1.44 4.58 -29.60
C SER A 40 1.36 5.72 -28.57
N ILE A 41 1.06 6.92 -29.05
CA ILE A 41 0.77 8.10 -28.23
C ILE A 41 -0.55 8.70 -28.71
N SER A 42 -1.39 9.09 -27.77
CA SER A 42 -2.64 9.82 -28.02
C SER A 42 -2.60 11.16 -27.29
N ILE A 43 -2.99 12.24 -27.97
CA ILE A 43 -3.28 13.51 -27.29
C ILE A 43 -4.71 13.40 -26.77
N ASN A 44 -4.88 13.53 -25.45
CA ASN A 44 -6.19 13.45 -24.83
C ASN A 44 -6.85 14.85 -24.76
N SER A 45 -6.06 15.89 -24.52
CA SER A 45 -6.52 17.27 -24.38
C SER A 45 -5.41 18.26 -24.78
N ALA A 46 -5.66 19.57 -24.66
CA ALA A 46 -4.67 20.60 -25.01
C ALA A 46 -3.35 20.50 -24.24
N THR A 47 -3.35 19.85 -23.09
CA THR A 47 -2.20 19.73 -22.19
C THR A 47 -1.91 18.30 -21.75
N GLU A 48 -2.71 17.30 -22.16
CA GLU A 48 -2.58 15.92 -21.69
C GLU A 48 -2.42 14.93 -22.83
N ALA A 49 -1.62 13.90 -22.60
CA ALA A 49 -1.41 12.83 -23.55
C ALA A 49 -1.17 11.49 -22.85
N THR A 50 -1.51 10.41 -23.54
CA THR A 50 -1.32 9.03 -23.09
C THR A 50 -0.34 8.33 -24.00
N ALA A 51 0.69 7.70 -23.44
CA ALA A 51 1.55 6.79 -24.19
C ALA A 51 1.24 5.34 -23.81
N PHE A 52 1.06 4.49 -24.80
CA PHE A 52 0.85 3.05 -24.64
C PHE A 52 2.17 2.31 -24.84
N TYR A 53 2.56 1.54 -23.83
CA TYR A 53 3.83 0.83 -23.77
C TYR A 53 3.64 -0.67 -23.63
N PHE A 54 4.58 -1.44 -24.17
CA PHE A 54 4.74 -2.86 -23.92
C PHE A 54 5.97 -3.13 -23.06
N CYS A 55 5.78 -3.84 -21.94
CA CYS A 55 6.86 -4.26 -21.07
C CYS A 55 7.55 -5.50 -21.62
N THR A 56 8.84 -5.39 -21.92
CA THR A 56 9.66 -6.49 -22.45
C THR A 56 9.96 -7.58 -21.41
N ALA A 57 9.91 -7.25 -20.12
CA ALA A 57 10.16 -8.19 -19.03
C ALA A 57 8.94 -9.10 -18.74
N CYS A 58 7.78 -8.53 -18.42
CA CYS A 58 6.59 -9.31 -18.05
C CYS A 58 5.60 -9.56 -19.20
N LYS A 59 5.89 -9.07 -20.41
CA LYS A 59 5.07 -9.22 -21.63
C LYS A 59 3.64 -8.69 -21.49
N LYS A 60 3.43 -7.68 -20.64
CA LYS A 60 2.16 -6.99 -20.45
C LYS A 60 2.27 -5.54 -20.90
N SER A 61 1.17 -4.99 -21.41
CA SER A 61 1.09 -3.59 -21.80
C SER A 61 0.60 -2.71 -20.64
N PHE A 62 1.01 -1.44 -20.65
CA PHE A 62 0.57 -0.43 -19.70
C PHE A 62 0.50 0.94 -20.38
N ILE A 63 -0.26 1.86 -19.81
CA ILE A 63 -0.32 3.25 -20.24
C ILE A 63 0.46 4.14 -19.26
N SER A 64 1.01 5.23 -19.79
CA SER A 64 1.55 6.32 -19.01
C SER A 64 0.86 7.62 -19.41
N LEU A 65 0.45 8.37 -18.42
CA LEU A 65 -0.20 9.67 -18.56
C LEU A 65 0.85 10.76 -18.44
N PHE A 66 0.74 11.78 -19.28
CA PHE A 66 1.66 12.91 -19.33
C PHE A 66 0.89 14.21 -19.41
N THR A 67 1.43 15.26 -18.81
CA THR A 67 1.20 16.62 -19.29
C THR A 67 2.29 17.03 -20.28
N TYR A 68 1.89 17.80 -21.29
CA TYR A 68 2.81 18.30 -22.31
C TYR A 68 2.57 19.78 -22.58
N ILE A 69 3.62 20.46 -23.01
CA ILE A 69 3.57 21.84 -23.46
C ILE A 69 3.63 21.85 -24.99
N LYS A 70 2.63 22.46 -25.61
CA LYS A 70 2.60 22.69 -27.06
C LYS A 70 3.54 23.84 -27.40
N ASN A 71 4.59 23.60 -28.18
CA ASN A 71 5.42 24.68 -28.70
C ASN A 71 4.81 25.20 -30.00
N THR A 72 4.20 26.38 -29.95
CA THR A 72 3.55 27.02 -31.11
C THR A 72 4.55 27.52 -32.15
N SER A 73 5.82 27.74 -31.77
CA SER A 73 6.86 28.23 -32.69
C SER A 73 7.48 27.13 -33.53
N THR A 74 7.58 25.90 -33.02
CA THR A 74 8.20 24.77 -33.72
C THR A 74 7.20 23.71 -34.18
N GLY A 75 5.97 23.74 -33.65
CA GLY A 75 4.95 22.72 -33.92
C GLY A 75 5.20 21.37 -33.21
N TYR A 76 6.24 21.28 -32.36
CA TYR A 76 6.55 20.08 -31.59
C TYR A 76 5.96 20.13 -30.17
N ASN A 77 5.52 18.97 -29.69
CA ASN A 77 5.06 18.79 -28.32
C ASN A 77 6.21 18.32 -27.42
N HIS A 78 6.38 18.98 -26.28
CA HIS A 78 7.32 18.59 -25.24
C HIS A 78 6.57 17.93 -24.09
N PHE A 79 6.81 16.65 -23.87
CA PHE A 79 6.21 15.89 -22.78
C PHE A 79 7.04 16.13 -21.53
N THR A 80 6.53 16.99 -20.64
CA THR A 80 7.31 17.59 -19.56
C THR A 80 7.15 16.87 -18.24
N GLN A 81 5.97 16.32 -17.96
CA GLN A 81 5.69 15.74 -16.65
C GLN A 81 4.83 14.48 -16.76
N TYR A 82 5.33 13.43 -16.15
CA TYR A 82 4.63 12.17 -15.96
C TYR A 82 3.60 12.31 -14.82
N THR A 83 2.35 11.93 -15.08
CA THR A 83 1.25 12.07 -14.10
C THR A 83 0.74 10.74 -13.55
N GLY A 84 1.00 9.61 -14.21
CA GLY A 84 0.54 8.31 -13.70
C GLY A 84 0.68 7.13 -14.67
N HIS A 85 0.55 5.92 -14.13
CA HIS A 85 0.55 4.66 -14.88
C HIS A 85 -0.74 3.88 -14.62
N ALA A 86 -1.21 3.14 -15.63
CA ALA A 86 -2.21 2.12 -15.42
C ALA A 86 -1.94 0.87 -16.31
N PRO A 87 -2.25 -0.34 -15.83
CA PRO A 87 -2.59 -0.66 -14.44
C PRO A 87 -1.36 -0.56 -13.53
N GLN A 88 -1.58 -0.22 -12.26
CA GLN A 88 -0.56 -0.38 -11.23
C GLN A 88 -0.75 -1.73 -10.56
N SER A 89 0.28 -2.57 -10.54
CA SER A 89 0.23 -3.75 -9.69
C SER A 89 0.46 -3.35 -8.24
N PHE A 90 -0.37 -3.92 -7.37
CA PHE A 90 -0.17 -3.87 -5.94
C PHE A 90 0.91 -4.87 -5.53
N SER A 91 1.87 -4.41 -4.73
CA SER A 91 2.86 -5.28 -4.09
C SER A 91 2.46 -5.46 -2.64
N ALA A 92 1.88 -6.62 -2.34
CA ALA A 92 1.52 -6.98 -0.98
C ALA A 92 2.77 -7.04 -0.08
N ARG A 93 2.65 -6.48 1.12
CA ARG A 93 3.60 -6.71 2.20
C ARG A 93 3.57 -8.19 2.58
N LYS A 94 4.75 -8.78 2.68
CA LYS A 94 4.95 -10.10 3.26
C LYS A 94 5.21 -9.94 4.75
N PHE A 95 4.39 -10.59 5.56
CA PHE A 95 4.61 -10.71 6.99
C PHE A 95 5.43 -11.96 7.29
N ASP A 96 6.07 -11.99 8.45
CA ASP A 96 6.78 -13.18 8.92
C ASP A 96 5.81 -14.36 9.05
N LYS A 97 6.34 -15.59 8.96
CA LYS A 97 5.55 -16.81 9.09
C LYS A 97 4.86 -16.89 10.45
N VAL A 98 5.53 -16.46 11.53
CA VAL A 98 4.94 -16.43 12.89
C VAL A 98 3.64 -15.62 12.92
N ILE A 99 3.63 -14.46 12.26
CA ILE A 99 2.46 -13.57 12.19
C ILE A 99 1.40 -14.10 11.24
N SER A 100 1.82 -14.68 10.11
CA SER A 100 0.89 -15.25 9.12
C SER A 100 0.18 -16.51 9.66
N ASP A 101 0.88 -17.33 10.45
CA ASP A 101 0.33 -18.51 11.12
C ASP A 101 -0.59 -18.11 12.27
N LEU A 102 -0.21 -17.07 13.04
CA LEU A 102 -1.06 -16.47 14.06
C LEU A 102 -2.37 -15.94 13.44
N SER A 103 -2.26 -15.13 12.39
CA SER A 103 -3.39 -14.41 11.80
C SER A 103 -3.23 -14.16 10.30
N ALA A 104 -3.62 -15.15 9.50
CA ALA A 104 -3.68 -15.01 8.05
C ALA A 104 -4.65 -13.89 7.63
N ARG A 105 -5.74 -13.72 8.39
CA ARG A 105 -6.78 -12.71 8.11
C ARG A 105 -6.25 -11.29 8.34
N PHE A 106 -5.41 -11.07 9.35
CA PHE A 106 -4.69 -9.80 9.52
C PHE A 106 -3.88 -9.46 8.26
N SER A 107 -3.08 -10.40 7.79
CA SER A 107 -2.22 -10.20 6.61
C SER A 107 -3.02 -9.82 5.36
N ILE A 108 -4.19 -10.43 5.16
CA ILE A 108 -5.10 -10.11 4.05
C ILE A 108 -5.67 -8.70 4.22
N THR A 109 -6.26 -8.40 5.39
CA THR A 109 -6.94 -7.12 5.63
C THR A 109 -5.96 -5.93 5.63
N TYR A 110 -4.77 -6.10 6.21
CA TYR A 110 -3.71 -5.08 6.15
C TYR A 110 -3.33 -4.77 4.70
N ASN A 111 -3.16 -5.80 3.87
CA ASN A 111 -2.78 -5.62 2.48
C ASN A 111 -3.90 -5.00 1.62
N GLN A 112 -5.17 -5.23 1.95
CA GLN A 112 -6.29 -4.52 1.32
C GLN A 112 -6.25 -3.01 1.66
N ALA A 113 -5.99 -2.67 2.92
CA ALA A 113 -5.82 -1.29 3.35
C ALA A 113 -4.59 -0.62 2.68
N LEU A 114 -3.47 -1.33 2.60
CA LEU A 114 -2.26 -0.88 1.92
C LEU A 114 -2.49 -0.69 0.42
N HIS A 115 -3.31 -1.53 -0.21
CA HIS A 115 -3.66 -1.33 -1.61
C HIS A 115 -4.50 -0.07 -1.79
N ALA A 116 -5.53 0.13 -0.97
CA ALA A 116 -6.36 1.34 -0.99
C ALA A 116 -5.51 2.61 -0.83
N GLU A 117 -4.59 2.62 0.13
CA GLU A 117 -3.62 3.72 0.32
C GLU A 117 -2.76 3.95 -0.92
N SER A 118 -2.24 2.87 -1.53
CA SER A 118 -1.36 2.97 -2.70
C SER A 118 -2.01 3.62 -3.93
N ILE A 119 -3.35 3.63 -3.98
CA ILE A 119 -4.13 4.27 -5.05
C ILE A 119 -4.88 5.53 -4.58
N GLY A 120 -4.51 6.08 -3.41
CA GLY A 120 -5.04 7.35 -2.90
C GLY A 120 -6.40 7.29 -2.21
N LEU A 121 -6.92 6.10 -1.89
CA LEU A 121 -8.21 5.92 -1.20
C LEU A 121 -8.03 5.99 0.33
N PHE A 122 -7.58 7.14 0.84
CA PHE A 122 -7.23 7.31 2.26
C PHE A 122 -8.39 7.10 3.23
N GLU A 123 -9.60 7.54 2.85
CA GLU A 123 -10.86 7.35 3.60
C GLU A 123 -11.23 5.86 3.77
N VAL A 124 -10.69 4.98 2.92
CA VAL A 124 -10.89 3.52 3.01
C VAL A 124 -9.71 2.86 3.70
N ALA A 125 -8.49 3.34 3.46
CA ALA A 125 -7.27 2.78 4.01
C ALA A 125 -7.21 2.87 5.54
N GLY A 126 -7.51 4.03 6.12
CA GLY A 126 -7.48 4.24 7.57
C GLY A 126 -8.37 3.26 8.35
N PRO A 127 -9.68 3.17 8.02
CA PRO A 127 -10.57 2.17 8.63
C PRO A 127 -10.11 0.73 8.38
N GLY A 128 -9.57 0.44 7.19
CA GLY A 128 -9.00 -0.87 6.86
C GLY A 128 -7.82 -1.25 7.75
N TYR A 129 -6.91 -0.31 8.02
CA TYR A 129 -5.78 -0.52 8.93
C TYR A 129 -6.25 -0.77 10.36
N ARG A 130 -7.20 0.02 10.87
CA ARG A 130 -7.82 -0.23 12.17
C ARG A 130 -8.42 -1.63 12.25
N LYS A 131 -9.14 -2.06 11.20
CA LYS A 131 -9.71 -3.41 11.16
C LYS A 131 -8.64 -4.49 11.19
N SER A 132 -7.53 -4.29 10.49
CA SER A 132 -6.41 -5.22 10.51
C SER A 132 -5.83 -5.35 11.92
N LEU A 133 -5.61 -4.23 12.63
CA LEU A 133 -5.13 -4.23 14.02
C LEU A 133 -6.08 -5.01 14.94
N GLU A 134 -7.39 -4.79 14.81
CA GLU A 134 -8.38 -5.52 15.62
C GLU A 134 -8.24 -7.03 15.46
N ILE A 135 -8.10 -7.49 14.22
CA ILE A 135 -7.94 -8.92 13.91
C ILE A 135 -6.66 -9.44 14.57
N LEU A 136 -5.52 -8.78 14.37
CA LEU A 136 -4.23 -9.22 14.93
C LEU A 136 -4.25 -9.30 16.46
N VAL A 137 -4.71 -8.24 17.12
CA VAL A 137 -4.71 -8.16 18.59
C VAL A 137 -5.65 -9.21 19.20
N LYS A 138 -6.83 -9.40 18.59
CA LYS A 138 -7.77 -10.43 19.07
C LYS A 138 -7.24 -11.84 18.83
N ASP A 139 -6.65 -12.13 17.68
CA ASP A 139 -6.07 -13.45 17.40
C ASP A 139 -4.92 -13.76 18.37
N TYR A 140 -4.07 -12.77 18.66
CA TYR A 140 -3.02 -12.88 19.67
C TYR A 140 -3.58 -13.14 21.07
N ALA A 141 -4.61 -12.39 21.49
CA ALA A 141 -5.26 -12.60 22.78
C ALA A 141 -5.88 -14.01 22.89
N ILE A 142 -6.45 -14.55 21.81
CA ILE A 142 -7.02 -15.91 21.79
C ILE A 142 -5.97 -16.99 21.99
N ILE A 143 -4.76 -16.84 21.42
CA ILE A 143 -3.68 -17.83 21.65
C ILE A 143 -3.20 -17.78 23.10
N LYS A 144 -3.10 -16.58 23.69
CA LYS A 144 -2.67 -16.41 25.08
C LYS A 144 -3.75 -16.79 26.11
N HIS A 145 -5.02 -16.70 25.73
CA HIS A 145 -6.18 -16.93 26.59
C HIS A 145 -7.26 -17.74 25.85
N PRO A 146 -6.99 -19.02 25.51
CA PRO A 146 -7.90 -19.85 24.71
C PRO A 146 -9.27 -20.06 25.37
N GLU A 147 -9.33 -20.03 26.71
CA GLU A 147 -10.55 -20.13 27.52
C GLU A 147 -11.54 -18.98 27.25
N ASP A 148 -11.03 -17.80 26.90
CA ASP A 148 -11.83 -16.59 26.71
C ASP A 148 -12.18 -16.32 25.24
N LYS A 149 -11.92 -17.28 24.34
CA LYS A 149 -12.16 -17.15 22.89
C LYS A 149 -13.56 -16.66 22.54
N ILE A 150 -14.59 -17.18 23.22
CA ILE A 150 -16.00 -16.79 22.97
C ILE A 150 -16.21 -15.31 23.32
N LYS A 151 -15.63 -14.85 24.42
CA LYS A 151 -15.70 -13.44 24.85
C LYS A 151 -14.95 -12.54 23.88
N ILE A 152 -13.71 -12.90 23.51
CA ILE A 152 -12.84 -12.10 22.63
C ILE A 152 -13.47 -11.90 21.24
N THR A 153 -14.10 -12.95 20.70
CA THR A 153 -14.75 -12.92 19.38
C THR A 153 -16.15 -12.30 19.38
N GLY A 154 -16.71 -12.03 20.54
CA GLY A 154 -18.04 -11.42 20.68
C GLY A 154 -18.16 -10.06 19.98
N THR A 155 -19.31 -9.83 19.33
CA THR A 155 -19.61 -8.59 18.60
C THR A 155 -19.63 -7.34 19.49
N ASN A 156 -20.03 -7.50 20.75
CA ASN A 156 -20.08 -6.41 21.73
C ASN A 156 -18.73 -6.18 22.43
N TYR A 157 -17.72 -7.01 22.16
CA TYR A 157 -16.41 -6.90 22.78
C TYR A 157 -15.46 -6.12 21.89
N THR A 158 -15.20 -4.87 22.28
CA THR A 158 -14.45 -3.91 21.46
C THR A 158 -12.94 -4.18 21.47
N LEU A 159 -12.22 -3.66 20.48
CA LEU A 159 -10.76 -3.70 20.45
C LEU A 159 -10.13 -3.08 21.70
N SER A 160 -10.63 -1.92 22.14
CA SER A 160 -10.12 -1.24 23.34
C SER A 160 -10.27 -2.08 24.60
N GLN A 161 -11.40 -2.81 24.75
CA GLN A 161 -11.58 -3.73 25.86
C GLN A 161 -10.60 -4.90 25.78
N CYS A 162 -10.43 -5.51 24.61
CA CYS A 162 -9.47 -6.59 24.39
C CYS A 162 -8.04 -6.18 24.75
N ILE A 163 -7.60 -4.99 24.32
CA ILE A 163 -6.28 -4.46 24.65
C ILE A 163 -6.11 -4.30 26.17
N ASN A 164 -7.12 -3.76 26.85
CA ASN A 164 -7.03 -3.51 28.28
C ASN A 164 -7.04 -4.79 29.12
N ASP A 165 -7.87 -5.75 28.76
CA ASP A 165 -8.08 -6.98 29.51
C ASP A 165 -6.92 -7.97 29.32
N TYR A 166 -6.43 -8.14 28.09
CA TYR A 166 -5.51 -9.24 27.74
C TYR A 166 -4.07 -8.79 27.42
N ILE A 167 -3.84 -7.56 26.99
CA ILE A 167 -2.50 -7.11 26.62
C ILE A 167 -1.83 -6.47 27.85
N LYS A 168 -0.92 -7.21 28.48
CA LYS A 168 -0.20 -6.77 29.70
C LYS A 168 1.12 -6.09 29.39
N ASP A 169 1.83 -6.54 28.36
CA ASP A 169 3.09 -5.91 27.95
C ASP A 169 2.82 -4.54 27.34
N ASN A 170 3.34 -3.49 27.99
CA ASN A 170 3.18 -2.12 27.52
C ASN A 170 3.81 -1.88 26.14
N ARG A 171 4.81 -2.68 25.75
CA ARG A 171 5.42 -2.65 24.42
C ARG A 171 4.44 -3.05 23.31
N ILE A 172 3.41 -3.83 23.64
CA ILE A 172 2.30 -4.17 22.73
C ILE A 172 1.10 -3.25 23.01
N LYS A 173 0.79 -3.00 24.29
CA LYS A 173 -0.41 -2.27 24.72
C LYS A 173 -0.42 -0.82 24.22
N SER A 174 0.64 -0.07 24.48
CA SER A 174 0.73 1.35 24.13
C SER A 174 0.59 1.61 22.62
N PRO A 175 1.33 0.92 21.73
CA PRO A 175 1.14 1.11 20.29
C PRO A 175 -0.22 0.59 19.80
N SER A 176 -0.80 -0.46 20.42
CA SER A 176 -2.17 -0.90 20.09
C SER A 176 -3.22 0.16 20.41
N ILE A 177 -3.09 0.85 21.56
CA ILE A 177 -3.96 1.95 21.95
C ILE A 177 -3.80 3.13 20.97
N ALA A 178 -2.56 3.54 20.70
CA ALA A 178 -2.28 4.64 19.79
C ALA A 178 -2.80 4.38 18.37
N ALA A 179 -2.58 3.18 17.84
CA ALA A 179 -3.11 2.76 16.55
C ALA A 179 -4.65 2.70 16.53
N THR A 180 -5.27 2.31 17.66
CA THR A 180 -6.73 2.36 17.79
C THR A 180 -7.26 3.79 17.74
N TRP A 181 -6.59 4.75 18.39
CA TRP A 181 -6.98 6.16 18.36
C TRP A 181 -6.83 6.75 16.96
N LEU A 182 -5.69 6.56 16.29
CA LEU A 182 -5.50 7.07 14.93
C LEU A 182 -6.42 6.39 13.91
N GLY A 183 -6.69 5.09 14.09
CA GLY A 183 -7.66 4.37 13.29
C GLY A 183 -9.10 4.87 13.47
N ASN A 184 -9.45 5.39 14.66
CA ASN A 184 -10.73 6.05 14.89
C ASN A 184 -10.77 7.43 14.23
N ASP A 185 -9.69 8.20 14.34
CA ASP A 185 -9.62 9.54 13.74
C ASP A 185 -9.79 9.49 12.22
N ALA A 186 -9.28 8.44 11.57
CA ALA A 186 -9.49 8.20 10.14
C ALA A 186 -10.94 7.87 9.74
N THR A 187 -11.87 7.67 10.69
CA THR A 187 -13.30 7.44 10.41
C THR A 187 -14.18 8.62 10.82
N HIS A 188 -13.64 9.64 11.51
CA HIS A 188 -14.42 10.74 12.06
C HIS A 188 -14.22 12.02 11.25
N TYR A 189 -15.28 12.82 11.16
CA TYR A 189 -15.26 14.11 10.46
C TYR A 189 -14.25 15.09 11.08
N THR A 190 -14.07 15.04 12.40
CA THR A 190 -13.06 15.80 13.13
C THR A 190 -11.97 14.86 13.65
N LYS A 191 -10.71 15.16 13.32
CA LYS A 191 -9.54 14.46 13.86
C LYS A 191 -9.18 15.04 15.22
N LYS A 192 -8.83 14.18 16.19
CA LYS A 192 -8.35 14.63 17.50
C LYS A 192 -6.83 14.79 17.50
N HIS A 193 -6.14 14.04 16.66
CA HIS A 193 -4.69 14.03 16.51
C HIS A 193 -4.30 14.63 15.16
N GLU A 194 -4.43 15.95 15.02
CA GLU A 194 -4.16 16.67 13.76
C GLU A 194 -2.68 16.66 13.36
N ASP A 195 -1.78 16.40 14.30
CA ASP A 195 -0.33 16.28 14.07
C ASP A 195 0.09 14.88 13.55
N LYS A 196 -0.87 13.98 13.35
CA LYS A 196 -0.63 12.57 12.99
C LYS A 196 -1.23 12.20 11.65
N GLU A 197 -0.46 11.41 10.91
CA GLU A 197 -0.79 10.96 9.57
C GLU A 197 -1.01 9.45 9.51
N LEU A 198 -1.50 8.97 8.36
CA LEU A 198 -1.70 7.53 8.14
C LEU A 198 -0.42 6.71 8.30
N SER A 199 0.74 7.34 8.06
CA SER A 199 2.06 6.75 8.33
C SER A 199 2.29 6.43 9.80
N ASP A 200 1.82 7.27 10.73
CA ASP A 200 1.95 7.04 12.17
C ASP A 200 1.11 5.82 12.59
N LEU A 201 -0.12 5.70 12.06
CA LEU A 201 -0.97 4.52 12.29
C LEU A 201 -0.25 3.24 11.85
N LYS A 202 0.31 3.23 10.64
CA LYS A 202 1.06 2.07 10.12
C LYS A 202 2.27 1.75 10.98
N HIS A 203 3.01 2.78 11.43
CA HIS A 203 4.17 2.60 12.29
C HIS A 203 3.81 1.96 13.63
N PHE A 204 2.68 2.34 14.23
CA PHE A 204 2.20 1.71 15.46
C PHE A 204 1.72 0.27 15.23
N ILE A 205 1.02 -0.01 14.12
CA ILE A 205 0.67 -1.40 13.74
C ILE A 205 1.94 -2.24 13.56
N ASP A 206 2.97 -1.70 12.91
CA ASP A 206 4.26 -2.37 12.73
C ASP A 206 4.92 -2.71 14.07
N THR A 207 4.89 -1.75 14.99
CA THR A 207 5.40 -1.94 16.35
C THR A 207 4.68 -3.10 17.06
N VAL A 208 3.35 -3.15 16.96
CA VAL A 208 2.53 -4.26 17.50
C VAL A 208 2.93 -5.60 16.85
N VAL A 209 3.06 -5.63 15.52
CA VAL A 209 3.48 -6.83 14.78
C VAL A 209 4.83 -7.34 15.28
N TYR A 210 5.83 -6.46 15.41
CA TYR A 210 7.17 -6.86 15.84
C TYR A 210 7.19 -7.42 17.26
N PHE A 211 6.49 -6.78 18.21
CA PHE A 211 6.48 -7.27 19.58
C PHE A 211 5.67 -8.57 19.75
N ILE A 212 4.57 -8.75 19.01
CA ILE A 212 3.85 -10.02 18.99
C ILE A 212 4.73 -11.13 18.40
N GLN A 213 5.43 -10.85 17.29
CA GLN A 213 6.35 -11.82 16.69
C GLN A 213 7.45 -12.22 17.66
N TYR A 214 8.06 -11.25 18.34
CA TYR A 214 9.09 -11.49 19.35
C TYR A 214 8.55 -12.36 20.49
N ASP A 215 7.39 -12.02 21.02
CA ASP A 215 6.78 -12.71 22.16
C ASP A 215 6.46 -14.19 21.82
N LEU A 216 5.81 -14.45 20.69
CA LEU A 216 5.51 -15.82 20.24
C LEU A 216 6.79 -16.63 19.93
N SER A 217 7.84 -15.98 19.46
CA SER A 217 9.13 -16.64 19.24
C SER A 217 9.80 -17.03 20.57
N ALA A 218 9.67 -16.17 21.59
CA ALA A 218 10.18 -16.44 22.93
C ALA A 218 9.40 -17.57 23.63
N ASP A 219 8.08 -17.64 23.46
CA ASP A 219 7.25 -18.77 23.92
C ASP A 219 7.73 -20.08 23.30
N SER A 220 7.87 -20.12 21.97
CA SER A 220 8.30 -21.33 21.26
C SER A 220 9.69 -21.81 21.72
N ALA A 221 10.59 -20.89 22.08
CA ALA A 221 11.90 -21.24 22.61
C ALA A 221 11.80 -21.77 24.06
N SER A 222 10.94 -21.18 24.89
CA SER A 222 10.69 -21.63 26.26
C SER A 222 10.09 -23.03 26.29
N ASP A 223 9.07 -23.28 25.46
CA ASP A 223 8.45 -24.61 25.28
C ASP A 223 9.46 -25.68 24.86
N PHE A 224 10.47 -25.30 24.06
CA PHE A 224 11.52 -26.22 23.64
C PHE A 224 12.48 -26.57 24.78
N VAL A 225 12.79 -25.60 25.65
CA VAL A 225 13.65 -25.81 26.81
C VAL A 225 12.95 -26.65 27.89
N GLU A 226 11.64 -26.48 28.07
CA GLU A 226 10.84 -27.21 29.08
C GLU A 226 10.55 -28.67 28.73
N LYS A 227 10.60 -29.04 27.43
CA LYS A 227 10.38 -30.43 26.97
C LYS A 227 11.60 -31.35 27.15
N LYS A 228 12.55 -30.95 28.00
CA LYS A 228 13.79 -31.68 28.29
C LYS A 228 13.70 -32.37 29.65
#